data_AF-A0A6J4NWI3-F1
#
_entry.id   AF-A0A6J4NWI3-F1
#
_cell.length_a   1.000
_cell.length_b   1.000
_cell.length_c   1.000
_cell.angle_alpha   90.00
_cell.angle_beta   90.00
_cell.angle_gamma   90.00
#
_symmetry.space_group_name_H-M   'P 1'
#
loop_
_entity.id
_entity.type
_entity.pdbx_description
1 polymer ?
#
loop_
_entity_poly.entity_id
_entity_poly.type
_entity_poly.pdbx_seq_one_letter_code
_entity_poly.pdbx_strand_id
1 'polypeptide(L)'
;MSAEVRAAPTAARELADALVDAWGSWGPTLDPDCRRLAFVSDRSGTPSVWVDDLPVDGAAPAHVQRVLSEDPVVAVSWSADGAWLAVCVATDGGVRTQVW
;
A
#
# COMPACT_ATOMS: atom_id res chain seq x y z
N MET A 1 -44.19 -13.26 12.52
CA MET A 1 -43.44 -12.25 11.73
C MET A 1 -42.00 -12.69 11.70
N SER A 2 -41.62 -13.48 10.69
CA SER A 2 -40.24 -13.93 10.51
C SER A 2 -39.54 -12.95 9.57
N ALA A 3 -38.46 -12.35 10.03
CA ALA A 3 -37.63 -11.49 9.21
C ALA A 3 -36.89 -12.36 8.19
N GLU A 4 -37.21 -12.21 6.91
CA GLU A 4 -36.38 -12.74 5.83
C GLU A 4 -35.02 -12.05 5.90
N VAL A 5 -34.00 -12.82 6.26
CA VAL A 5 -32.61 -12.45 6.03
C VAL A 5 -32.44 -12.40 4.52
N ARG A 6 -32.49 -11.19 3.96
CA ARG A 6 -32.31 -10.96 2.53
C ARG A 6 -30.89 -11.41 2.16
N ALA A 7 -30.78 -12.58 1.55
CA ALA A 7 -29.51 -13.12 1.08
C ALA A 7 -28.82 -12.07 0.20
N ALA A 8 -27.58 -11.72 0.56
CA ALA A 8 -26.76 -10.90 -0.32
C ALA A 8 -26.69 -11.59 -1.70
N PRO A 9 -26.76 -10.84 -2.82
CA PRO A 9 -26.58 -11.43 -4.14
C PRO A 9 -25.25 -12.21 -4.15
N THR A 10 -25.21 -13.41 -4.72
CA THR A 10 -24.01 -14.28 -4.73
C THR A 10 -22.75 -13.53 -5.13
N ALA A 11 -22.84 -12.64 -6.12
CA ALA A 11 -21.75 -11.78 -6.56
C ALA A 11 -21.18 -10.86 -5.47
N ALA A 12 -22.02 -10.35 -4.55
CA ALA A 12 -21.56 -9.52 -3.44
C ALA A 12 -20.78 -10.35 -2.41
N ARG A 13 -21.17 -11.61 -2.20
CA ARG A 13 -20.43 -12.53 -1.32
C ARG A 13 -19.11 -12.95 -1.94
N GLU A 14 -19.09 -13.27 -3.24
CA GLU A 14 -17.87 -13.58 -3.98
C GLU A 14 -16.88 -12.41 -3.99
N LEU A 15 -17.37 -11.18 -4.18
CA LEU A 15 -16.55 -9.98 -4.08
C LEU A 15 -16.00 -9.78 -2.67
N ALA A 16 -16.83 -9.98 -1.64
CA ALA A 16 -16.37 -9.88 -0.26
C ALA A 16 -15.27 -10.91 0.04
N ASP A 17 -15.47 -12.16 -0.37
CA ASP A 17 -14.47 -13.23 -0.22
C ASP A 17 -13.17 -12.87 -0.95
N ALA A 18 -13.25 -12.30 -2.17
CA ALA A 18 -12.07 -11.86 -2.92
C ALA A 18 -11.34 -10.66 -2.27
N LEU A 19 -12.06 -9.78 -1.58
CA LEU A 19 -11.47 -8.62 -0.91
C LEU A 19 -10.76 -8.97 0.41
N VAL A 20 -11.08 -10.10 1.03
CA VAL A 20 -10.40 -10.56 2.26
C VAL A 20 -8.91 -10.80 2.02
N ASP A 21 -8.56 -11.32 0.85
CA ASP A 21 -7.18 -11.62 0.46
C ASP A 21 -6.53 -10.49 -0.35
N ALA A 22 -7.25 -9.39 -0.59
CA ALA A 22 -6.74 -8.26 -1.35
C ALA A 22 -5.77 -7.44 -0.49
N TRP A 23 -4.61 -7.15 -1.06
CA TRP A 23 -3.64 -6.24 -0.45
C TRP A 23 -4.03 -4.78 -0.67
N GLY A 24 -3.66 -3.93 0.29
CA GLY A 24 -3.73 -2.48 0.21
C GLY A 24 -2.48 -1.88 -0.42
N SER A 25 -2.66 -0.74 -1.08
CA SER A 25 -1.57 0.16 -1.48
C SER A 25 -2.00 1.61 -1.35
N TRP A 26 -1.15 2.45 -0.76
CA TRP A 26 -1.48 3.84 -0.45
C TRP A 26 -0.24 4.74 -0.41
N GLY A 27 -0.48 6.05 -0.32
CA GLY A 27 0.59 7.06 -0.24
C GLY A 27 1.53 7.09 -1.46
N PRO A 28 1.03 7.16 -2.70
CA PRO A 28 1.88 7.22 -3.88
C PRO A 28 2.69 8.52 -3.95
N THR A 29 3.94 8.41 -4.39
CA THR A 29 4.85 9.53 -4.67
C THR A 29 5.72 9.22 -5.89
N LEU A 30 5.76 10.14 -6.85
CA LEU A 30 6.61 10.02 -8.04
C LEU A 30 8.01 10.57 -7.75
N ASP A 31 9.01 9.99 -8.37
CA ASP A 31 10.31 10.63 -8.48
C ASP A 31 10.23 11.87 -9.39
N PRO A 32 11.19 12.82 -9.31
CA PRO A 32 11.12 14.09 -10.06
C PRO A 32 11.02 13.92 -11.58
N ASP A 33 11.57 12.84 -12.12
CA ASP A 33 11.56 12.52 -13.55
C ASP A 33 10.32 11.72 -13.99
N CYS A 34 9.40 11.41 -13.07
CA CYS A 34 8.19 10.62 -13.32
C CYS A 34 8.46 9.22 -13.93
N ARG A 35 9.59 8.62 -13.57
CA ARG A 35 10.02 7.29 -14.03
C ARG A 35 9.84 6.23 -12.97
N ARG A 36 9.69 6.60 -11.71
CA ARG A 36 9.52 5.67 -10.59
C ARG A 36 8.41 6.14 -9.67
N LEU A 37 7.58 5.20 -9.24
CA LEU A 37 6.54 5.42 -8.25
C LEU A 37 6.93 4.69 -6.97
N ALA A 38 7.09 5.42 -5.87
CA ALA A 38 7.16 4.81 -4.54
C ALA A 38 5.80 4.88 -3.86
N PHE A 39 5.46 3.86 -3.09
CA PHE A 39 4.21 3.78 -2.33
C PHE A 39 4.35 2.77 -1.19
N VAL A 40 3.39 2.75 -0.27
CA VAL A 40 3.30 1.75 0.80
C VAL A 40 2.35 0.64 0.38
N SER A 41 2.73 -0.61 0.60
CA SER A 41 1.84 -1.77 0.41
C SER A 41 2.07 -2.82 1.49
N ASP A 42 0.97 -3.45 1.92
CA ASP A 42 0.93 -4.57 2.85
C ASP A 42 1.00 -5.95 2.17
N ARG A 43 1.22 -6.00 0.84
CA ARG A 43 1.23 -7.25 0.05
C ARG A 43 2.25 -8.30 0.51
N SER A 44 3.20 -7.92 1.38
CA SER A 44 4.18 -8.81 2.01
C SER A 44 3.82 -9.23 3.44
N GLY A 45 2.63 -8.88 3.92
CA GLY A 45 2.14 -9.13 5.28
C GLY A 45 2.39 -7.98 6.26
N THR A 46 3.42 -7.16 6.04
CA THR A 46 3.68 -5.93 6.81
C THR A 46 3.81 -4.73 5.85
N PRO A 47 3.19 -3.57 6.15
CA PRO A 47 3.34 -2.35 5.36
C PRO A 47 4.81 -2.02 5.10
N SER A 48 5.21 -2.07 3.83
CA SER A 48 6.58 -1.84 3.37
C SER A 48 6.59 -0.83 2.23
N VAL A 49 7.76 -0.25 1.94
CA VAL A 49 7.95 0.56 0.74
C VAL A 49 8.05 -0.35 -0.48
N TRP A 50 7.31 0.00 -1.52
CA TRP A 50 7.40 -0.58 -2.86
C TRP A 50 7.77 0.52 -3.84
N VAL A 51 8.62 0.17 -4.81
CA VAL A 51 9.00 1.05 -5.90
C VAL A 51 8.71 0.34 -7.21
N ASP A 52 7.90 0.98 -8.04
CA ASP A 52 7.58 0.53 -9.38
C ASP A 52 8.29 1.42 -10.40
N ASP A 53 9.02 0.79 -11.33
CA ASP A 53 9.48 1.48 -12.52
C ASP A 53 8.28 1.73 -13.45
N LEU A 54 8.16 2.95 -13.97
CA LEU A 54 7.11 3.38 -14.88
C LEU A 54 7.65 3.49 -16.31
N PRO A 55 7.65 2.38 -17.06
CA PRO A 55 8.10 2.39 -18.44
C PRO A 55 7.12 3.17 -19.34
N VAL A 56 7.68 4.03 -20.19
CA VAL A 56 6.90 4.90 -21.11
C VAL A 56 6.32 4.11 -22.28
N ASP A 57 6.88 2.94 -22.58
CA ASP A 57 6.51 2.08 -23.71
C ASP A 57 5.36 1.10 -23.40
N GLY A 58 4.77 1.20 -22.20
CA GLY A 58 3.67 0.32 -21.78
C GLY A 58 4.11 -1.08 -21.36
N ALA A 59 5.41 -1.31 -21.17
CA ALA A 59 5.89 -2.54 -20.54
C ALA A 59 5.32 -2.70 -19.12
N ALA A 60 5.29 -3.93 -18.61
CA ALA A 60 4.86 -4.18 -17.25
C ALA A 60 5.85 -3.53 -16.25
N PRO A 61 5.37 -2.85 -15.19
CA PRO A 61 6.22 -2.31 -14.15
C PRO A 61 7.02 -3.42 -13.46
N ALA A 62 8.29 -3.14 -13.14
CA ALA A 62 9.02 -3.97 -12.20
C ALA A 62 8.63 -3.56 -10.77
N HIS A 63 8.04 -4.48 -10.00
CA HIS A 63 7.66 -4.23 -8.61
C HIS A 63 8.81 -4.61 -7.67
N VAL A 64 9.40 -3.64 -7.00
CA VAL A 64 10.54 -3.88 -6.12
C VAL A 64 10.21 -3.48 -4.68
N GLN A 65 10.16 -4.47 -3.79
CA GLN A 65 10.07 -4.22 -2.35
C GLN A 65 11.38 -3.62 -1.83
N ARG A 66 11.27 -2.59 -1.00
CA ARG A 66 12.37 -2.02 -0.22
C ARG A 66 12.14 -2.31 1.24
N VAL A 67 12.78 -3.37 1.73
CA VAL A 67 12.77 -3.73 3.15
C VAL A 67 13.80 -2.85 3.87
N LEU A 68 13.32 -1.98 4.75
CA LEU A 68 14.15 -1.01 5.48
C LEU A 68 14.17 -1.29 6.99
N SER A 69 13.08 -1.86 7.51
CA SER A 69 12.88 -2.27 8.90
C SER A 69 11.88 -3.43 8.96
N GLU A 70 11.81 -4.11 10.10
CA GLU A 70 10.73 -5.04 10.42
C GLU A 70 9.46 -4.30 10.87
N ASP A 71 9.59 -3.06 11.33
CA ASP A 71 8.47 -2.19 11.71
C ASP A 71 7.68 -1.69 10.50
N PRO A 72 6.35 -1.50 10.63
CA PRO A 72 5.50 -1.07 9.54
C PRO A 72 5.81 0.36 9.09
N VAL A 73 5.93 0.53 7.77
CA VAL A 73 6.07 1.83 7.13
C VAL A 73 4.73 2.55 7.11
N VAL A 74 4.71 3.80 7.54
CA VAL A 74 3.50 4.64 7.55
C VAL A 74 3.47 5.66 6.41
N ALA A 75 4.63 6.11 5.93
CA ALA A 75 4.71 7.06 4.82
C ALA A 75 6.05 6.97 4.09
N VAL A 76 6.03 7.37 2.81
CA VAL A 76 7.20 7.45 1.94
C VAL A 76 7.14 8.71 1.06
N SER A 77 8.29 9.34 0.80
CA SER A 77 8.40 10.50 -0.09
C SER A 77 9.76 10.52 -0.79
N TRP A 78 9.78 10.83 -2.09
CA TRP A 78 11.02 11.12 -2.81
C TRP A 78 11.61 12.47 -2.41
N SER A 79 12.93 12.55 -2.32
CA SER A 79 13.63 13.82 -2.29
C SER A 79 13.43 14.58 -3.60
N ALA A 80 13.51 15.91 -3.54
CA ALA A 80 13.30 16.79 -4.70
C ALA A 80 14.30 16.54 -5.84
N ASP A 81 15.48 15.98 -5.53
CA ASP A 81 16.51 15.58 -6.50
C ASP A 81 16.42 14.11 -6.92
N GLY A 82 15.48 13.33 -6.37
CA GLY A 82 15.26 11.93 -6.70
C GLY A 82 16.34 10.96 -6.22
N ALA A 83 17.33 11.45 -5.46
CA ALA A 83 18.44 10.66 -4.97
C ALA A 83 18.08 9.82 -3.73
N TRP A 84 17.05 10.22 -2.97
CA TRP A 84 16.71 9.62 -1.70
C TRP A 84 15.20 9.38 -1.55
N LEU A 85 14.88 8.42 -0.68
CA LEU A 85 13.54 8.22 -0.14
C LEU A 85 13.55 8.54 1.35
N ALA A 86 12.70 9.47 1.77
CA ALA A 86 12.35 9.65 3.16
C ALA A 86 11.26 8.63 3.52
N VAL A 87 11.47 7.90 4.61
CA VAL A 87 10.55 6.84 5.07
C VAL A 87 10.25 7.03 6.55
N CYS A 88 8.97 7.05 6.87
CA CYS A 88 8.49 7.06 8.25
C CYS A 88 8.09 5.63 8.64
N VAL A 89 8.68 5.13 9.71
CA VAL A 89 8.38 3.81 10.27
C VAL A 89 7.71 3.99 11.63
N ALA A 90 6.70 3.17 11.93
CA ALA A 90 6.11 3.13 13.27
C ALA A 90 6.86 2.08 14.08
N THR A 91 7.97 2.51 14.68
CA THR A 91 8.75 1.66 15.58
C THR A 91 7.90 1.24 16.79
N ASP A 92 8.29 0.14 17.42
CA ASP A 92 7.95 -0.18 18.82
C ASP A 92 6.44 -0.23 19.20
N GLY A 93 5.56 -0.44 18.23
CA GLY A 93 4.16 -0.79 18.48
C GLY A 93 3.14 0.35 18.36
N GLY A 94 3.47 1.49 17.75
CA GLY A 94 2.48 2.25 16.97
C GLY A 94 2.47 3.77 17.06
N VAL A 95 1.84 4.38 16.04
CA VAL A 95 1.33 5.75 16.08
C VAL A 95 0.24 5.81 17.15
N ARG A 96 0.57 6.36 18.32
CA ARG A 96 -0.36 6.51 19.43
C ARG A 96 -1.27 7.71 19.18
N THR A 97 -2.37 7.53 18.46
CA THR A 97 -3.43 8.55 18.38
C THR A 97 -4.40 8.35 19.54
N GLN A 98 -4.35 9.21 20.56
CA GLN A 98 -5.36 9.28 21.62
C GLN A 98 -6.12 10.61 21.50
N VAL A 99 -7.44 10.55 21.57
CA VAL A 99 -8.32 11.71 21.72
C VAL A 99 -8.85 11.68 23.15
N TRP A 100 -8.73 12.82 23.85
CA TRP A 100 -9.25 13.02 25.20
C TRP A 100 -10.56 13.79 25.16
#